data_AF-A0A256XVY1-F1
#
_entry.id   AF-A0A256XVY1-F1
#
_cell.length_a   1.000
_cell.length_b   1.000
_cell.length_c   1.000
_cell.angle_alpha   90.00
_cell.angle_beta   90.00
_cell.angle_gamma   90.00
#
_symmetry.space_group_name_H-M   'P 1'
#
loop_
_entity.id
_entity.type
_entity.pdbx_description
1 polymer ?
#
loop_
_entity_poly.entity_id
_entity_poly.type
_entity_poly.pdbx_seq_one_letter_code
_entity_poly.pdbx_strand_id
1 'polypeptide(L)'
;MDLWKEFGSSSDDVDLSYNSGSDERFNYFLSKVKNNRVRNVVANVRILLKSNVPAFFRQAFKNLESLMEDFLDERLVIDRNDYEAFAFLGRQYEVIARYFQNAGLVVDEKEIYESSCERALALFALGSKEKRARSVFNDLVYFNKFKKYNNNIY
;
A
#
# COMPACT_ATOMS: atom_id res chain seq x y z
N MET A 1 28.63 -37.42 1.75
CA MET A 1 28.69 -36.33 0.76
C MET A 1 27.98 -36.84 -0.47
N ASP A 2 26.73 -36.42 -0.67
CA ASP A 2 26.01 -36.52 -1.93
C ASP A 2 25.25 -35.20 -2.08
N LEU A 3 25.74 -34.33 -2.97
CA LEU A 3 25.35 -32.92 -3.11
C LEU A 3 24.33 -32.67 -4.24
N TRP A 4 23.66 -33.70 -4.78
CA TRP A 4 22.89 -33.54 -6.03
C TRP A 4 21.63 -34.41 -6.17
N LYS A 5 20.91 -34.68 -5.09
CA LYS A 5 19.56 -35.25 -5.18
C LYS A 5 18.66 -34.66 -4.12
N GLU A 6 18.05 -33.54 -4.45
CA GLU A 6 16.65 -33.20 -4.14
C GLU A 6 16.29 -31.86 -4.81
N PHE A 7 16.39 -31.82 -6.14
CA PHE A 7 15.49 -30.99 -6.94
C PHE A 7 14.10 -31.67 -6.91
N GLY A 8 13.47 -31.61 -5.75
CA GLY A 8 12.07 -31.96 -5.54
C GLY A 8 11.26 -30.69 -5.66
N SER A 9 10.61 -30.52 -6.82
CA SER A 9 9.54 -29.57 -7.06
C SER A 9 8.59 -29.44 -5.86
N SER A 10 8.70 -28.38 -5.08
CA SER A 10 7.50 -27.70 -4.61
C SER A 10 7.35 -26.46 -5.47
N SER A 11 6.32 -26.47 -6.31
CA SER A 11 5.67 -25.24 -6.71
C SER A 11 5.15 -24.60 -5.43
N ASP A 12 6.03 -23.91 -4.72
CA ASP A 12 5.61 -22.82 -3.87
C ASP A 12 5.19 -21.74 -4.86
N ASP A 13 4.01 -21.95 -5.46
CA ASP A 13 3.13 -20.88 -5.89
C ASP A 13 3.05 -19.98 -4.67
N VAL A 14 3.94 -18.99 -4.63
CA VAL A 14 3.92 -17.93 -3.63
C VAL A 14 2.50 -17.41 -3.72
N ASP A 15 1.70 -17.77 -2.73
CA ASP A 15 0.31 -17.39 -2.70
C ASP A 15 0.30 -15.88 -2.52
N LEU A 16 0.31 -15.16 -3.66
CA LEU A 16 0.16 -13.72 -3.78
C LEU A 16 -1.28 -13.32 -3.43
N SER A 17 -2.09 -14.24 -2.87
CA SER A 17 -3.44 -13.95 -2.43
C SER A 17 -3.43 -12.76 -1.49
N TYR A 18 -4.24 -11.80 -1.90
CA TYR A 18 -4.57 -10.61 -1.16
C TYR A 18 -4.94 -10.97 0.30
N ASN A 19 -4.05 -10.66 1.27
CA ASN A 19 -4.29 -10.91 2.70
C ASN A 19 -4.39 -9.59 3.50
N SER A 20 -5.38 -8.75 3.20
CA SER A 20 -5.63 -7.53 4.01
C SER A 20 -6.37 -7.79 5.33
N GLY A 21 -6.44 -9.05 5.78
CA GLY A 21 -7.29 -9.48 6.89
C GLY A 21 -8.77 -9.62 6.50
N SER A 22 -9.58 -10.00 7.49
CA SER A 22 -11.02 -10.29 7.32
C SER A 22 -11.84 -9.07 6.92
N ASP A 23 -12.94 -9.31 6.20
CA ASP A 23 -13.90 -8.27 5.82
C ASP A 23 -14.49 -7.55 7.05
N GLU A 24 -14.66 -8.27 8.16
CA GLU A 24 -15.08 -7.70 9.44
C GLU A 24 -14.10 -6.65 9.95
N ARG A 25 -12.79 -6.95 9.93
CA ARG A 25 -11.77 -5.98 10.33
C ARG A 25 -11.74 -4.81 9.36
N PHE A 26 -11.83 -5.06 8.06
CA PHE A 26 -11.89 -4.01 7.05
C PHE A 26 -13.07 -3.06 7.31
N ASN A 27 -14.28 -3.60 7.49
CA ASN A 27 -15.50 -2.83 7.75
C ASN A 27 -15.43 -2.07 9.08
N TYR A 28 -14.84 -2.69 10.11
CA TYR A 28 -14.59 -2.01 11.39
C TYR A 28 -13.69 -0.79 11.19
N PHE A 29 -12.55 -0.91 10.49
CA PHE A 29 -11.67 0.23 10.22
C PHE A 29 -12.33 1.28 9.32
N LEU A 30 -13.03 0.85 8.27
CA LEU A 30 -13.77 1.74 7.38
C LEU A 30 -14.83 2.57 8.14
N SER A 31 -15.45 2.00 9.18
CA SER A 31 -16.40 2.71 10.04
C SER A 31 -15.77 3.84 10.86
N LYS A 32 -14.44 3.85 11.04
CA LYS A 32 -13.70 4.88 11.79
C LYS A 32 -13.29 6.06 10.92
N VAL A 33 -13.24 5.88 9.60
CA VAL A 33 -12.89 6.93 8.64
C VAL A 33 -14.05 7.92 8.52
N LYS A 34 -13.83 9.18 8.89
CA LYS A 34 -14.92 10.17 8.93
C LYS A 34 -15.29 10.68 7.53
N ASN A 35 -14.32 10.78 6.63
CA ASN A 35 -14.52 11.35 5.30
C ASN A 35 -15.17 10.34 4.34
N ASN A 36 -16.36 10.67 3.82
CA ASN A 36 -17.13 9.80 2.92
C ASN A 36 -16.40 9.50 1.60
N ARG A 37 -15.69 10.49 1.05
CA ARG A 37 -14.96 10.32 -0.21
C ARG A 37 -13.81 9.33 -0.03
N VAL A 38 -13.07 9.46 1.08
CA VAL A 38 -12.03 8.49 1.46
C VAL A 38 -12.65 7.10 1.65
N ARG A 39 -13.77 6.98 2.39
CA ARG A 39 -14.45 5.69 2.59
C ARG A 39 -14.82 5.02 1.26
N ASN A 40 -15.44 5.78 0.35
CA ASN A 40 -15.89 5.25 -0.94
C ASN A 40 -14.72 4.81 -1.81
N VAL A 41 -13.66 5.63 -1.90
CA VAL A 41 -12.47 5.28 -2.68
C VAL A 41 -11.80 4.03 -2.10
N VAL A 42 -11.62 3.95 -0.78
CA VAL A 42 -10.97 2.79 -0.17
C VAL A 42 -11.82 1.53 -0.31
N ALA A 43 -13.15 1.61 -0.17
CA ALA A 43 -14.04 0.48 -0.41
C ALA A 43 -13.96 -0.03 -1.86
N ASN A 44 -13.95 0.88 -2.85
CA ASN A 44 -13.82 0.51 -4.26
C ASN A 44 -12.46 -0.09 -4.58
N VAL A 45 -11.38 0.53 -4.08
CA VAL A 45 -10.01 0.02 -4.22
C VAL A 45 -9.89 -1.38 -3.60
N ARG A 46 -10.51 -1.60 -2.44
CA ARG A 46 -10.54 -2.91 -1.78
C ARG A 46 -11.11 -4.00 -2.66
N ILE A 47 -12.19 -3.72 -3.39
CA ILE A 47 -12.83 -4.66 -4.33
C ILE A 47 -11.88 -4.99 -5.48
N LEU A 48 -11.28 -3.96 -6.09
CA LEU A 48 -10.34 -4.10 -7.22
C LEU A 48 -9.13 -4.97 -6.86
N LEU A 49 -8.51 -4.69 -5.70
CA LEU A 49 -7.34 -5.43 -5.26
C LEU A 49 -7.66 -6.88 -4.88
N LYS A 50 -8.90 -7.17 -4.45
CA LYS A 50 -9.37 -8.53 -4.09
C LYS A 50 -9.47 -9.45 -5.31
N SER A 51 -9.71 -8.89 -6.49
CA SER A 51 -9.85 -9.69 -7.72
C SER A 51 -8.52 -10.24 -8.24
N ASN A 52 -7.39 -9.74 -7.74
CA ASN A 52 -6.04 -10.16 -8.15
C ASN A 52 -5.76 -10.07 -9.67
N VAL A 53 -6.33 -9.08 -10.35
CA VAL A 53 -6.15 -8.85 -11.80
C VAL A 53 -5.19 -7.67 -12.03
N PRO A 54 -4.11 -7.80 -12.82
CA PRO A 54 -3.10 -6.72 -12.97
C PRO A 54 -3.70 -5.36 -13.39
N ALA A 55 -4.66 -5.37 -14.31
CA ALA A 55 -5.36 -4.15 -14.74
C ALA A 55 -6.10 -3.44 -13.58
N PHE A 56 -6.60 -4.20 -12.60
CA PHE A 56 -7.31 -3.64 -11.45
C PHE A 56 -6.36 -3.06 -10.40
N PHE A 57 -5.13 -3.56 -10.28
CA PHE A 57 -4.10 -2.89 -9.47
C PHE A 57 -3.75 -1.51 -10.06
N ARG A 58 -3.62 -1.40 -11.38
CA ARG A 58 -3.41 -0.11 -12.06
C ARG A 58 -4.58 0.84 -11.84
N GLN A 59 -5.82 0.34 -11.94
CA GLN A 59 -7.01 1.15 -11.69
C GLN A 59 -7.12 1.59 -10.22
N ALA A 60 -6.80 0.68 -9.29
CA ALA A 60 -6.75 0.98 -7.87
C ALA A 60 -5.75 2.10 -7.57
N PHE A 61 -4.55 2.01 -8.14
CA PHE A 61 -3.53 3.06 -8.03
C PHE A 61 -4.05 4.42 -8.54
N LYS A 62 -4.63 4.48 -9.74
CA LYS A 62 -5.21 5.73 -10.29
C LYS A 62 -6.30 6.32 -9.41
N ASN A 63 -7.18 5.49 -8.85
CA ASN A 63 -8.24 5.95 -7.96
C ASN A 63 -7.67 6.55 -6.65
N LEU A 64 -6.58 5.95 -6.12
CA LEU A 64 -5.91 6.47 -4.95
C LEU A 64 -5.13 7.76 -5.25
N GLU A 65 -4.42 7.84 -6.37
CA GLU A 65 -3.67 9.05 -6.75
C GLU A 65 -4.60 10.23 -7.00
N SER A 66 -5.75 10.02 -7.64
CA SER A 66 -6.76 11.09 -7.78
C SER A 66 -7.23 11.64 -6.42
N LEU A 67 -7.44 10.76 -5.43
CA LEU A 67 -7.78 11.17 -4.07
C LEU A 67 -6.61 11.93 -3.39
N MET A 68 -5.37 11.52 -3.65
CA MET A 68 -4.18 12.20 -3.13
C MET A 68 -3.97 13.56 -3.76
N GLU A 69 -4.22 13.72 -5.06
CA GLU A 69 -4.23 15.02 -5.74
C GLU A 69 -5.25 15.96 -5.11
N ASP A 70 -6.49 15.49 -4.89
CA ASP A 70 -7.49 16.30 -4.18
C ASP A 70 -7.02 16.69 -2.77
N PHE A 71 -6.32 15.81 -2.06
CA PHE A 71 -5.79 16.09 -0.73
C PHE A 71 -4.67 17.14 -0.76
N LEU A 72 -3.73 17.01 -1.71
CA LEU A 72 -2.61 17.93 -1.88
C LEU A 72 -3.05 19.32 -2.37
N ASP A 73 -4.10 19.37 -3.21
CA ASP A 73 -4.72 20.60 -3.69
C ASP A 73 -5.72 21.21 -2.68
N GLU A 74 -5.80 20.66 -1.46
CA GLU A 74 -6.72 21.09 -0.40
C GLU A 74 -8.22 20.99 -0.76
N ARG A 75 -8.56 20.31 -1.86
CA ARG A 75 -9.93 20.01 -2.32
C ARG A 75 -10.57 18.87 -1.51
N LEU A 76 -9.77 18.07 -0.83
CA LEU A 76 -10.18 17.05 0.12
C LEU A 76 -9.60 17.35 1.50
N VAL A 77 -10.46 17.67 2.46
CA VAL A 77 -10.05 17.83 3.85
C VAL A 77 -10.14 16.48 4.57
N ILE A 78 -8.99 15.97 4.98
CA ILE A 78 -8.87 14.87 5.95
C ILE A 78 -8.40 15.51 7.26
N ASP A 79 -9.18 15.32 8.34
CA ASP A 79 -8.79 15.76 9.67
C ASP A 79 -7.40 15.21 10.00
N ARG A 80 -6.47 16.06 10.43
CA ARG A 80 -5.09 15.66 10.74
C ARG A 80 -5.01 14.63 11.85
N ASN A 81 -6.06 14.52 12.68
CA ASN A 81 -6.19 13.52 13.74
C ASN A 81 -6.88 12.23 13.27
N ASP A 82 -7.32 12.13 12.00
CA ASP A 82 -7.85 10.90 11.42
C ASP A 82 -6.70 9.96 11.02
N TYR A 83 -5.92 9.55 12.04
CA TYR A 83 -4.78 8.67 11.88
C TYR A 83 -5.15 7.35 11.20
N GLU A 84 -6.37 6.87 11.43
CA GLU A 84 -6.86 5.64 10.84
C GLU A 84 -7.15 5.81 9.35
N ALA A 85 -7.66 6.96 8.88
CA ALA A 85 -7.78 7.24 7.45
C ALA A 85 -6.41 7.17 6.73
N PHE A 86 -5.39 7.83 7.28
CA PHE A 86 -4.04 7.80 6.70
C PHE A 86 -3.45 6.39 6.72
N ALA A 87 -3.55 5.69 7.84
CA ALA A 87 -3.07 4.31 7.95
C ALA A 87 -3.78 3.37 6.95
N PHE A 88 -5.06 3.59 6.69
CA PHE A 88 -5.85 2.73 5.81
C PHE A 88 -5.58 2.98 4.33
N LEU A 89 -5.36 4.25 3.95
CA LEU A 89 -4.85 4.63 2.64
C LEU A 89 -3.46 4.04 2.40
N GLY A 90 -2.55 4.17 3.38
CA GLY A 90 -1.20 3.61 3.30
C GLY A 90 -1.19 2.09 3.08
N ARG A 91 -2.14 1.36 3.67
CA ARG A 91 -2.30 -0.08 3.43
C ARG A 91 -2.69 -0.43 1.99
N GLN A 92 -3.48 0.39 1.31
CA GLN A 92 -3.84 0.10 -0.08
C GLN A 92 -2.61 0.20 -0.99
N TYR A 93 -1.81 1.25 -0.79
CA TYR A 93 -0.54 1.41 -1.50
C TYR A 93 0.47 0.31 -1.17
N GLU A 94 0.58 -0.12 0.10
CA GLU A 94 1.40 -1.27 0.48
C GLU A 94 1.05 -2.53 -0.34
N VAL A 95 -0.24 -2.81 -0.52
CA VAL A 95 -0.69 -3.99 -1.28
C VAL A 95 -0.32 -3.87 -2.76
N ILE A 96 -0.52 -2.69 -3.36
CA ILE A 96 -0.13 -2.44 -4.75
C ILE A 96 1.38 -2.61 -4.93
N ALA A 97 2.18 -2.07 -4.02
CA ALA A 97 3.63 -2.21 -4.05
C ALA A 97 4.08 -3.68 -3.97
N ARG A 98 3.51 -4.47 -3.05
CA ARG A 98 3.86 -5.91 -2.92
C ARG A 98 3.51 -6.71 -4.17
N TYR A 99 2.39 -6.39 -4.82
CA TYR A 99 2.00 -7.05 -6.07
C TYR A 99 3.05 -6.82 -7.16
N PHE A 100 3.42 -5.55 -7.39
CA PHE A 100 4.38 -5.20 -8.42
C PHE A 100 5.83 -5.56 -8.05
N GLN A 101 6.20 -5.67 -6.78
CA GLN A 101 7.53 -6.15 -6.39
C GLN A 101 7.87 -7.54 -7.00
N ASN A 102 6.86 -8.40 -7.14
CA ASN A 102 7.03 -9.79 -7.53
C ASN A 102 6.71 -10.06 -9.01
N ALA A 103 6.11 -9.10 -9.71
CA ALA A 103 5.90 -9.18 -11.16
C ALA A 103 7.18 -8.67 -11.85
N GLY A 104 7.75 -9.37 -12.83
CA GLY A 104 8.91 -8.86 -13.57
C GLY A 104 8.57 -7.55 -14.29
N LEU A 105 8.87 -6.41 -13.66
CA LEU A 105 8.27 -5.11 -13.98
C LEU A 105 8.68 -4.56 -15.34
N VAL A 106 7.69 -4.17 -16.14
CA VAL A 106 7.89 -3.19 -17.23
C VAL A 106 7.98 -1.77 -16.66
N VAL A 107 8.52 -0.81 -17.43
CA VAL A 107 8.85 0.55 -16.95
C VAL A 107 7.69 1.22 -16.21
N ASP A 108 6.48 1.22 -16.77
CA ASP A 108 5.29 1.83 -16.16
C ASP A 108 4.92 1.19 -14.82
N GLU A 109 5.11 -0.11 -14.67
CA GLU A 109 4.80 -0.82 -13.43
C GLU A 109 5.84 -0.54 -12.34
N LYS A 110 7.09 -0.27 -12.74
CA LYS A 110 8.12 0.20 -11.82
C LYS A 110 7.77 1.55 -11.23
N GLU A 111 7.24 2.49 -12.02
CA GLU A 111 6.81 3.79 -11.51
C GLU A 111 5.66 3.67 -10.52
N ILE A 112 4.68 2.80 -10.81
CA ILE A 112 3.56 2.51 -9.89
C ILE A 112 4.09 1.89 -8.58
N TYR A 113 5.02 0.95 -8.67
CA TYR A 113 5.67 0.34 -7.51
C TYR A 113 6.37 1.38 -6.63
N GLU A 114 7.25 2.19 -7.22
CA GLU A 114 8.03 3.20 -6.49
C GLU A 114 7.12 4.25 -5.84
N SER A 115 6.14 4.75 -6.61
CA SER A 115 5.15 5.71 -6.10
C SER A 115 4.34 5.11 -4.95
N SER A 116 3.89 3.86 -5.09
CA SER A 116 3.14 3.18 -4.03
C SER A 116 3.96 3.00 -2.76
N CYS A 117 5.25 2.67 -2.87
CA CYS A 117 6.15 2.61 -1.72
C CYS A 117 6.26 3.97 -1.02
N GLU A 118 6.50 5.05 -1.78
CA GLU A 118 6.63 6.41 -1.22
C GLU A 118 5.34 6.89 -0.54
N ARG A 119 4.19 6.67 -1.19
CA ARG A 119 2.86 7.01 -0.64
C ARG A 119 2.56 6.23 0.63
N ALA A 120 2.78 4.92 0.64
CA ALA A 120 2.53 4.08 1.81
C ALA A 120 3.36 4.54 3.02
N LEU A 121 4.64 4.85 2.81
CA LEU A 121 5.53 5.35 3.86
C LEU A 121 5.04 6.68 4.45
N ALA A 122 4.73 7.66 3.60
CA ALA A 122 4.24 8.97 4.04
C ALA A 122 2.93 8.85 4.82
N LEU A 123 1.99 8.05 4.33
CA LEU A 123 0.69 7.84 4.94
C LEU A 123 0.78 7.06 6.26
N PHE A 124 1.70 6.09 6.39
CA PHE A 124 1.94 5.43 7.67
C PHE A 124 2.60 6.35 8.70
N ALA A 125 3.45 7.29 8.28
CA ALA A 125 3.98 8.31 9.17
C ALA A 125 2.86 9.20 9.70
N LEU A 126 2.02 9.74 8.80
CA LEU A 126 0.85 10.52 9.17
C LEU A 126 -0.11 9.74 10.07
N GLY A 127 -0.32 8.45 9.81
CA GLY A 127 -1.17 7.56 10.61
C GLY A 127 -0.55 7.04 11.92
N SER A 128 0.64 7.53 12.32
CA SER A 128 1.37 7.05 13.50
C SER A 128 1.63 5.53 13.52
N LYS A 129 1.81 4.92 12.34
CA LYS A 129 2.11 3.48 12.16
C LYS A 129 3.57 3.24 11.74
N GLU A 130 4.50 4.02 12.30
CA GLU A 130 5.93 3.96 11.97
C GLU A 130 6.51 2.55 12.07
N LYS A 131 6.17 1.77 13.10
CA LYS A 131 6.63 0.37 13.25
C LYS A 131 6.25 -0.51 12.05
N ARG A 132 5.06 -0.30 11.48
CA ARG A 132 4.61 -1.01 10.28
C ARG A 132 5.39 -0.54 9.06
N ALA A 133 5.55 0.76 8.88
CA ALA A 133 6.38 1.32 7.81
C ALA A 133 7.80 0.71 7.81
N ARG A 134 8.43 0.59 8.99
CA ARG A 134 9.72 -0.11 9.14
C ARG A 134 9.63 -1.57 8.72
N SER A 135 8.69 -2.32 9.28
CA SER A 135 8.56 -3.75 9.02
C SER A 135 8.25 -4.08 7.55
N VAL A 136 7.51 -3.22 6.85
CA VAL A 136 7.06 -3.47 5.47
C VAL A 136 8.15 -3.09 4.46
N PHE A 137 8.93 -2.04 4.74
CA PHE A 137 9.90 -1.49 3.79
C PHE A 137 11.35 -1.59 4.29
N ASN A 138 11.63 -2.51 5.23
CA ASN A 138 12.94 -2.69 5.85
C ASN A 138 14.05 -3.11 4.86
N ASP A 139 13.71 -3.71 3.71
CA ASP A 139 14.69 -4.28 2.78
C ASP A 139 15.04 -3.42 1.55
N LEU A 140 14.47 -2.24 1.37
CA LEU A 140 14.75 -1.44 0.18
C LEU A 140 15.18 -0.05 0.58
N VAL A 141 16.34 0.38 0.06
CA VAL A 141 16.81 1.72 -0.36
C VAL A 141 15.98 2.97 0.04
N TYR A 142 14.65 2.88 0.16
CA TYR A 142 13.68 3.90 0.57
C TYR A 142 13.68 4.29 2.06
N PHE A 143 14.06 3.42 3.00
CA PHE A 143 14.08 3.83 4.42
C PHE A 143 15.11 4.94 4.71
N ASN A 144 16.20 4.98 3.95
CA ASN A 144 17.19 6.06 4.01
C ASN A 144 16.66 7.39 3.43
N LYS A 145 15.74 7.36 2.45
CA LYS A 145 15.00 8.56 2.01
C LYS A 145 14.02 9.05 3.09
N PHE A 146 13.33 8.14 3.79
CA PHE A 146 12.39 8.47 4.86
C PHE A 146 13.01 9.28 6.01
N LYS A 147 14.24 8.95 6.43
CA LYS A 147 15.00 9.75 7.42
C LYS A 147 15.21 11.21 6.99
N LYS A 148 15.29 11.49 5.70
CA LYS A 148 15.52 12.83 5.16
C LYS A 148 14.27 13.71 5.23
N TYR A 149 13.08 13.12 5.06
CA TYR A 149 11.80 13.84 5.16
C TYR A 149 11.42 14.20 6.59
N ASN A 150 11.69 13.33 7.58
CA ASN A 150 11.39 13.63 8.98
C ASN A 150 12.33 14.69 9.61
N ASN A 151 13.50 14.95 9.03
CA ASN A 151 14.41 16.00 9.48
C ASN A 151 14.05 17.40 8.94
N ASN A 152 13.03 17.53 8.09
CA ASN A 152 12.58 18.81 7.50
C ASN A 152 11.18 19.24 8.00
N ILE A 153 10.63 18.55 9.00
CA ILE A 153 9.31 18.88 9.60
C ILE A 153 9.48 19.53 11.00
N TYR A 154 10.70 19.90 11.38
CA TYR A 154 10.99 20.74 12.54
C TYR A 154 11.60 22.07 12.11
#